data_AF-A0A958K9Y4-F1
#
_entry.id   AF-A0A958K9Y4-F1
#
_cell.length_a   1.000
_cell.length_b   1.000
_cell.length_c   1.000
_cell.angle_alpha   90.00
_cell.angle_beta   90.00
_cell.angle_gamma   90.00
#
_symmetry.space_group_name_H-M   'P 1'
#
loop_
_entity.id
_entity.type
_entity.pdbx_description
1 polymer ?
#
loop_
_entity_poly.entity_id
_entity_poly.type
_entity_poly.pdbx_seq_one_letter_code
_entity_poly.pdbx_strand_id
1 'polypeptide(L)'
;IVRALSDESFTWLQGQTDSQHLFALFLDEIKVESNAVGKFKILTALQKTISRINAWSKAAGITEPSTLNLAVTDGQSLVATRYVNRLDAKANTLYYSAGNSYECHDGVCMMKRTNPEDSCVLVVSEKLTDIRNDWNEVAVNHAVLVDEDLKVSIAPLNLDSKSQ
;
A
#
# COMPACT_ATOMS: atom_id res chain seq x y z
N ILE A 1 17.88 -7.00 -6.34
CA ILE A 1 17.38 -5.60 -6.30
C ILE A 1 18.49 -4.61 -6.63
N VAL A 2 19.53 -4.47 -5.81
CA VAL A 2 20.61 -3.47 -5.98
C VAL A 2 21.13 -3.31 -7.41
N ARG A 3 21.46 -4.42 -8.10
CA ARG A 3 21.98 -4.40 -9.48
C ARG A 3 21.01 -3.85 -10.53
N ALA A 4 19.74 -3.70 -10.18
CA ALA A 4 18.68 -3.31 -11.09
C ALA A 4 18.12 -1.91 -10.78
N LEU A 5 18.72 -1.21 -9.80
CA LEU A 5 18.40 0.17 -9.45
C LEU A 5 19.19 1.14 -10.36
N SER A 6 18.62 2.31 -10.60
CA SER A 6 19.36 3.44 -11.15
C SER A 6 20.43 3.94 -10.17
N ASP A 7 21.46 4.61 -10.68
CA ASP A 7 22.50 5.22 -9.84
C ASP A 7 21.90 6.17 -8.79
N GLU A 8 20.90 6.96 -9.20
CA GLU A 8 20.23 7.91 -8.31
C GLU A 8 19.52 7.18 -7.16
N SER A 9 18.66 6.20 -7.46
CA SER A 9 17.92 5.45 -6.42
C SER A 9 18.84 4.59 -5.56
N PHE A 10 19.99 4.13 -6.10
CA PHE A 10 21.02 3.44 -5.34
C PHE A 10 21.66 4.35 -4.28
N THR A 11 21.93 5.62 -4.61
CA THR A 11 22.52 6.58 -3.65
C THR A 11 21.63 6.90 -2.45
N TRP A 12 20.32 6.65 -2.56
CA TRP A 12 19.36 6.80 -1.45
C TRP A 12 19.44 5.67 -0.42
N LEU A 13 20.05 4.54 -0.74
CA LEU A 13 20.17 3.42 0.20
C LEU A 13 21.16 3.77 1.32
N GLN A 14 20.62 4.02 2.52
CA GLN A 14 21.42 4.28 3.73
C GLN A 14 21.49 3.07 4.67
N GLY A 15 20.80 1.99 4.35
CA GLY A 15 20.72 0.79 5.19
C GLY A 15 20.49 -0.47 4.37
N GLN A 16 20.26 -1.57 5.10
CA GLN A 16 20.19 -2.92 4.52
C GLN A 16 18.80 -3.56 4.63
N THR A 17 17.78 -2.81 5.01
CA THR A 17 16.43 -3.37 5.18
C THR A 17 15.77 -3.63 3.82
N ASP A 18 14.99 -4.71 3.73
CA ASP A 18 14.24 -5.03 2.52
C ASP A 18 13.28 -3.90 2.14
N SER A 19 12.67 -3.24 3.13
CA SER A 19 11.76 -2.09 2.89
C SER A 19 12.44 -0.91 2.21
N GLN A 20 13.71 -0.61 2.54
CA GLN A 20 14.46 0.44 1.84
C GLN A 20 14.77 0.06 0.39
N HIS A 21 15.13 -1.20 0.15
CA HIS A 21 15.39 -1.70 -1.20
C HIS A 21 14.12 -1.73 -2.05
N LEU A 22 12.98 -2.10 -1.45
CA LEU A 22 11.67 -2.02 -2.09
C LEU A 22 11.29 -0.58 -2.43
N PHE A 23 11.53 0.35 -1.51
CA PHE A 23 11.22 1.76 -1.75
C PHE A 23 12.12 2.36 -2.84
N ALA A 24 13.43 2.07 -2.84
CA ALA A 24 14.33 2.51 -3.90
C ALA A 24 13.91 1.96 -5.28
N LEU A 25 13.47 0.70 -5.35
CA LEU A 25 12.92 0.12 -6.58
C LEU A 25 11.64 0.84 -7.01
N PHE A 26 10.75 1.14 -6.07
CA PHE A 26 9.54 1.91 -6.33
C PHE A 26 9.85 3.32 -6.87
N LEU A 27 10.90 3.98 -6.37
CA LEU A 27 11.34 5.29 -6.88
C LEU A 27 11.77 5.21 -8.35
N ASP A 28 12.41 4.13 -8.79
CA ASP A 28 12.72 3.92 -10.20
C ASP A 28 11.44 3.70 -11.03
N GLU A 29 10.52 2.86 -10.54
CA GLU A 29 9.25 2.58 -11.23
C GLU A 29 8.38 3.83 -11.39
N ILE A 30 8.27 4.67 -10.36
CA ILE A 30 7.42 5.87 -10.40
C ILE A 30 8.02 6.96 -11.30
N LYS A 31 9.35 7.04 -11.42
CA LYS A 31 10.02 7.99 -12.31
C LYS A 31 9.72 7.70 -13.78
N VAL A 32 9.70 6.42 -14.16
CA VAL A 32 9.42 6.01 -15.55
C VAL A 32 7.93 5.85 -15.85
N GLU A 33 7.07 5.89 -14.84
CA GLU A 33 5.61 5.86 -15.02
C GLU A 33 5.10 7.21 -15.54
N SER A 34 4.75 7.24 -16.83
CA SER A 34 4.28 8.44 -17.54
C SER A 34 2.82 8.40 -17.97
N ASN A 35 2.15 7.24 -17.87
CA ASN A 35 0.79 7.06 -18.38
C ASN A 35 -0.29 7.34 -17.32
N ALA A 36 0.05 7.18 -16.04
CA ALA A 36 -0.84 7.41 -14.92
C ALA A 36 -0.48 8.71 -14.16
N VAL A 37 -1.48 9.27 -13.46
CA VAL A 37 -1.35 10.51 -12.67
C VAL A 37 -1.90 10.32 -11.24
N GLY A 38 -1.47 11.17 -10.31
CA GLY A 38 -1.91 11.15 -8.91
C GLY A 38 -1.79 9.78 -8.25
N LYS A 39 -2.79 9.40 -7.45
CA LYS A 39 -2.89 8.09 -6.80
C LYS A 39 -2.73 6.89 -7.74
N PHE A 40 -3.17 6.99 -9.00
CA PHE A 40 -3.00 5.89 -9.96
C PHE A 40 -1.55 5.73 -10.43
N LYS A 41 -0.77 6.81 -10.47
CA LYS A 41 0.67 6.73 -10.73
C LYS A 41 1.39 5.94 -9.64
N ILE A 42 1.06 6.24 -8.37
CA ILE A 42 1.58 5.51 -7.21
C ILE A 42 1.16 4.03 -7.27
N LEU A 43 -0.12 3.75 -7.53
CA LEU A 43 -0.63 2.37 -7.64
C LEU A 43 0.11 1.58 -8.74
N THR A 44 0.25 2.13 -9.94
CA THR A 44 0.91 1.45 -11.06
C THR A 44 2.38 1.21 -10.76
N ALA A 45 3.09 2.17 -10.18
CA ALA A 45 4.48 2.00 -9.77
C ALA A 45 4.64 0.92 -8.69
N LEU A 46 3.74 0.85 -7.71
CA LEU A 46 3.72 -0.23 -6.72
C LEU A 46 3.45 -1.59 -7.36
N GLN A 47 2.50 -1.69 -8.29
CA GLN A 47 2.20 -2.93 -9.01
C GLN A 47 3.42 -3.42 -9.83
N LYS A 48 4.13 -2.52 -10.51
CA LYS A 48 5.37 -2.84 -11.23
C LYS A 48 6.49 -3.28 -10.28
N THR A 49 6.64 -2.58 -9.15
CA THR A 49 7.59 -2.93 -8.10
C THR A 49 7.36 -4.36 -7.60
N ILE A 50 6.12 -4.67 -7.20
CA ILE A 50 5.72 -6.00 -6.72
C ILE A 50 5.93 -7.05 -7.82
N SER A 51 5.56 -6.76 -9.06
CA SER A 51 5.74 -7.67 -10.20
C SER A 51 7.21 -8.01 -10.46
N ARG A 52 8.12 -7.03 -10.37
CA ARG A 52 9.57 -7.26 -10.50
C ARG A 52 10.10 -8.13 -9.38
N ILE A 53 9.69 -7.89 -8.13
CA ILE A 53 10.09 -8.71 -6.98
C ILE A 53 9.62 -10.15 -7.17
N ASN A 54 8.37 -10.37 -7.56
CA ASN A 54 7.85 -11.72 -7.82
C ASN A 54 8.63 -12.44 -8.92
N ALA A 55 8.94 -11.75 -10.02
CA ALA A 55 9.72 -12.32 -11.11
C ALA A 55 11.13 -12.73 -10.64
N TRP A 56 11.78 -11.92 -9.81
CA TRP A 56 13.09 -12.25 -9.25
C TRP A 56 13.02 -13.38 -8.22
N SER A 57 12.02 -13.39 -7.34
CA SER A 57 11.80 -14.49 -6.40
C SER A 57 11.60 -15.81 -7.14
N LYS A 58 10.77 -15.83 -8.19
CA LYS A 58 10.55 -17.00 -9.05
C LYS A 58 11.84 -17.45 -9.74
N ALA A 59 12.59 -16.52 -10.34
CA ALA A 59 13.86 -16.83 -11.00
C ALA A 59 14.93 -17.36 -10.04
N ALA A 60 14.91 -16.94 -8.78
CA ALA A 60 15.80 -17.41 -7.74
C ALA A 60 15.32 -18.72 -7.07
N GLY A 61 14.14 -19.24 -7.44
CA GLY A 61 13.58 -20.45 -6.83
C GLY A 61 13.10 -20.26 -5.39
N ILE A 62 12.79 -19.02 -4.98
CA ILE A 62 12.25 -18.72 -3.65
C ILE A 62 10.80 -19.18 -3.60
N THR A 63 10.47 -19.99 -2.60
CA THR A 63 9.13 -20.61 -2.47
C THR A 63 8.38 -20.13 -1.22
N GLU A 64 9.10 -19.47 -0.31
CA GLU A 64 8.58 -18.88 0.91
C GLU A 64 7.53 -17.80 0.56
N PRO A 65 6.35 -17.82 1.23
CA PRO A 65 5.37 -16.77 1.06
C PRO A 65 5.93 -15.39 1.45
N SER A 66 5.57 -14.38 0.67
CA SER A 66 5.91 -12.99 0.93
C SER A 66 4.63 -12.15 0.98
N THR A 67 4.53 -11.32 2.02
CA THR A 67 3.42 -10.40 2.23
C THR A 67 3.91 -8.96 2.19
N LEU A 68 3.21 -8.08 1.49
CA LEU A 68 3.58 -6.67 1.36
C LEU A 68 2.41 -5.75 1.71
N ASN A 69 2.46 -5.22 2.94
CA ASN A 69 1.61 -4.10 3.35
C ASN A 69 2.42 -2.81 3.24
N LEU A 70 2.29 -2.13 2.09
CA LEU A 70 3.01 -0.90 1.79
C LEU A 70 2.04 0.27 1.90
N ALA A 71 2.48 1.42 2.41
CA ALA A 71 1.74 2.66 2.41
C ALA A 71 2.64 3.77 1.88
N VAL A 72 2.24 4.43 0.80
CA VAL A 72 3.02 5.47 0.12
C VAL A 72 2.15 6.70 -0.12
N THR A 73 2.74 7.88 0.06
CA THR A 73 2.10 9.16 -0.21
C THR A 73 3.06 10.09 -0.95
N ASP A 74 2.50 10.97 -1.77
CA ASP A 74 3.19 12.12 -2.38
C ASP A 74 2.86 13.45 -1.67
N GLY A 75 2.19 13.38 -0.51
CA GLY A 75 1.70 14.53 0.23
C GLY A 75 0.30 15.00 -0.16
N GLN A 76 -0.27 14.52 -1.27
CA GLN A 76 -1.63 14.83 -1.72
C GLN A 76 -2.52 13.58 -1.72
N SER A 77 -2.01 12.46 -2.23
CA SER A 77 -2.69 11.17 -2.26
C SER A 77 -1.98 10.14 -1.38
N LEU A 78 -2.70 9.10 -0.95
CA LEU A 78 -2.14 7.93 -0.27
C LEU A 78 -2.60 6.64 -0.95
N VAL A 79 -1.68 5.71 -1.14
CA VAL A 79 -1.98 4.35 -1.61
C VAL A 79 -1.41 3.36 -0.61
N ALA A 80 -2.26 2.45 -0.13
CA ALA A 80 -1.87 1.35 0.75
C ALA A 80 -2.25 0.00 0.15
N THR A 81 -1.32 -0.97 0.13
CA THR A 81 -1.55 -2.30 -0.46
C THR A 81 -1.72 -3.36 0.62
N ARG A 82 -2.57 -4.36 0.38
CA ARG A 82 -2.57 -5.63 1.11
C ARG A 82 -2.23 -6.73 0.12
N TYR A 83 -0.99 -7.23 0.16
CA TYR A 83 -0.51 -8.20 -0.82
C TYR A 83 0.04 -9.48 -0.19
N VAL A 84 -0.21 -10.61 -0.84
CA VAL A 84 0.51 -11.88 -0.64
C VAL A 84 0.75 -12.56 -1.99
N ASN A 85 1.95 -13.10 -2.21
CA ASN A 85 2.33 -13.73 -3.47
C ASN A 85 1.81 -15.17 -3.65
N ARG A 86 1.19 -15.73 -2.60
CA ARG A 86 0.68 -17.10 -2.56
C ARG A 86 -0.72 -17.11 -1.95
N LEU A 87 -1.69 -17.66 -2.69
CA LEU A 87 -3.10 -17.69 -2.27
C LEU A 87 -3.37 -18.65 -1.11
N ASP A 88 -2.52 -19.65 -0.92
CA ASP A 88 -2.58 -20.59 0.20
C ASP A 88 -1.92 -20.05 1.48
N ALA A 89 -1.26 -18.89 1.40
CA ALA A 89 -0.63 -18.24 2.54
C ALA A 89 -1.54 -17.19 3.18
N LYS A 90 -1.40 -17.01 4.49
CA LYS A 90 -2.13 -15.98 5.24
C LYS A 90 -1.53 -14.60 4.97
N ALA A 91 -2.30 -13.72 4.33
CA ALA A 91 -1.93 -12.32 4.19
C ALA A 91 -2.07 -11.56 5.52
N ASN A 92 -1.11 -10.67 5.81
CA ASN A 92 -1.23 -9.71 6.91
C ASN A 92 -2.49 -8.84 6.71
N THR A 93 -3.18 -8.51 7.80
CA THR A 93 -4.41 -7.73 7.76
C THR A 93 -4.13 -6.27 7.41
N LEU A 94 -5.11 -5.63 6.79
CA LEU A 94 -5.11 -4.19 6.54
C LEU A 94 -6.57 -3.73 6.61
N TYR A 95 -6.82 -2.65 7.32
CA TYR A 95 -8.13 -2.06 7.51
C TYR A 95 -8.10 -0.58 7.15
N TYR A 96 -9.25 -0.04 6.81
CA TYR A 96 -9.45 1.40 6.71
C TYR A 96 -10.77 1.82 7.37
N SER A 97 -10.80 3.04 7.89
CA SER A 97 -12.00 3.75 8.32
C SER A 97 -12.03 5.10 7.64
N ALA A 98 -13.22 5.55 7.24
CA ALA A 98 -13.44 6.86 6.62
C ALA A 98 -14.65 7.53 7.27
N GLY A 99 -14.48 8.79 7.66
CA GLY A 99 -15.52 9.62 8.27
C GLY A 99 -15.10 11.08 8.29
N ASN A 100 -15.58 11.85 9.27
CA ASN A 100 -15.36 13.30 9.31
C ASN A 100 -14.31 13.67 10.37
N SER A 101 -14.32 13.03 11.55
CA SER A 101 -13.30 13.21 12.59
C SER A 101 -13.02 11.92 13.35
N TYR A 102 -11.77 11.70 13.79
CA TYR A 102 -11.44 10.63 14.72
C TYR A 102 -11.19 11.23 16.11
N GLU A 103 -12.06 10.93 17.06
CA GLU A 103 -12.06 11.55 18.39
C GLU A 103 -12.03 10.50 19.48
N CYS A 104 -11.32 10.81 20.57
CA CYS A 104 -11.26 9.99 21.76
C CYS A 104 -11.99 10.68 22.92
N HIS A 105 -13.01 10.03 23.46
CA HIS A 105 -13.74 10.49 24.65
C HIS A 105 -13.75 9.34 25.67
N ASP A 106 -13.36 9.63 26.91
CA ASP A 106 -13.30 8.64 28.01
C ASP A 106 -12.53 7.34 27.66
N GLY A 107 -11.44 7.48 26.90
CA GLY A 107 -10.59 6.35 26.51
C GLY A 107 -11.12 5.51 25.34
N VAL A 108 -12.27 5.87 24.77
CA VAL A 108 -12.84 5.24 23.57
C VAL A 108 -12.65 6.16 22.38
N CYS A 109 -11.94 5.68 21.36
CA CYS A 109 -11.72 6.42 20.13
C CYS A 109 -12.61 5.89 19.01
N MET A 110 -13.25 6.78 18.26
CA MET A 110 -14.16 6.37 17.18
C MET A 110 -14.16 7.36 16.03
N MET A 111 -14.38 6.85 14.83
CA MET A 111 -14.69 7.71 13.70
C MET A 111 -16.09 8.28 13.87
N LYS A 112 -16.20 9.60 13.95
CA LYS A 112 -17.47 10.33 13.99
C LYS A 112 -17.82 10.91 12.63
N ARG A 113 -19.13 11.04 12.43
CA ARG A 113 -19.70 11.86 11.36
C ARG A 113 -20.17 13.18 11.95
N THR A 114 -19.29 14.18 11.93
CA THR A 114 -19.54 15.53 12.46
C THR A 114 -20.05 16.45 11.35
N ASN A 115 -19.19 17.26 10.74
CA ASN A 115 -19.55 18.14 9.64
C ASN A 115 -19.34 17.43 8.29
N PRO A 116 -20.24 17.59 7.31
CA PRO A 116 -20.07 17.03 5.97
C PRO A 116 -18.77 17.45 5.26
N GLU A 117 -18.24 18.63 5.62
CA GLU A 117 -17.03 19.23 5.02
C GLU A 117 -15.72 18.66 5.58
N ASP A 118 -15.75 18.13 6.81
CA ASP A 118 -14.56 17.51 7.41
C ASP A 118 -14.41 16.11 6.83
N SER A 119 -13.18 15.67 6.55
CA SER A 119 -12.94 14.30 6.10
C SER A 119 -11.71 13.76 6.80
N CYS A 120 -11.77 12.48 7.17
CA CYS A 120 -10.71 11.78 7.89
C CYS A 120 -10.67 10.33 7.42
N VAL A 121 -9.47 9.84 7.11
CA VAL A 121 -9.24 8.46 6.72
C VAL A 121 -8.13 7.87 7.59
N LEU A 122 -8.39 6.74 8.22
CA LEU A 122 -7.39 5.93 8.89
C LEU A 122 -7.12 4.68 8.06
N VAL A 123 -5.85 4.31 7.91
CA VAL A 123 -5.42 3.04 7.32
C VAL A 123 -4.48 2.37 8.33
N VAL A 124 -4.81 1.15 8.76
CA VAL A 124 -4.14 0.48 9.88
C VAL A 124 -3.97 -1.02 9.63
N SER A 125 -2.94 -1.64 10.18
CA SER A 125 -2.74 -3.10 10.14
C SER A 125 -3.69 -3.85 11.08
N GLU A 126 -4.04 -3.22 12.20
CA GLU A 126 -4.90 -3.75 13.26
C GLU A 126 -5.91 -2.69 13.69
N LYS A 127 -7.13 -3.11 14.01
CA LYS A 127 -8.19 -2.18 14.43
C LYS A 127 -7.81 -1.54 15.75
N LEU A 128 -7.94 -0.22 15.84
CA LEU A 128 -7.66 0.50 17.08
C LEU A 128 -8.78 0.30 18.12
N THR A 129 -9.99 -0.05 17.67
CA THR A 129 -11.17 -0.30 18.50
C THR A 129 -12.05 -1.41 17.93
N ASP A 130 -12.85 -2.04 18.78
CA ASP A 130 -13.82 -3.09 18.39
C ASP A 130 -15.22 -2.53 18.04
N ILE A 131 -15.30 -1.24 17.70
CA ILE A 131 -16.57 -0.60 17.36
C ILE A 131 -17.09 -1.21 16.05
N ARG A 132 -18.29 -1.79 16.13
CA ARG A 132 -18.93 -2.47 15.01
C ARG A 132 -19.15 -1.48 13.86
N ASN A 133 -18.75 -1.89 12.66
CA ASN A 133 -18.86 -1.13 11.40
C ASN A 133 -17.95 0.11 11.27
N ASP A 134 -17.02 0.37 12.20
CA ASP A 134 -16.04 1.46 12.04
C ASP A 134 -14.92 1.08 11.07
N TRP A 135 -14.53 -0.21 11.07
CA TRP A 135 -13.40 -0.71 10.29
C TRP A 135 -13.83 -1.57 9.10
N ASN A 136 -13.32 -1.23 7.92
CA ASN A 136 -13.47 -1.98 6.70
C ASN A 136 -12.19 -2.78 6.44
N GLU A 137 -12.28 -4.11 6.35
CA GLU A 137 -11.13 -4.94 5.98
C GLU A 137 -10.84 -4.82 4.48
N VAL A 138 -9.59 -4.56 4.13
CA VAL A 138 -9.13 -4.50 2.74
C VAL A 138 -9.00 -5.92 2.23
N ALA A 139 -9.63 -6.27 1.10
CA ALA A 139 -9.51 -7.59 0.52
C ALA A 139 -8.03 -7.95 0.21
N VAL A 140 -7.71 -9.26 0.28
CA VAL A 140 -6.37 -9.74 -0.11
C VAL A 140 -6.09 -9.36 -1.57
N ASN A 141 -4.87 -8.94 -1.85
CA ASN A 141 -4.41 -8.49 -3.17
C ASN A 141 -5.19 -7.29 -3.72
N HIS A 142 -5.57 -6.37 -2.84
CA HIS A 142 -6.16 -5.07 -3.19
C HIS A 142 -5.36 -3.92 -2.57
N ALA A 143 -5.64 -2.71 -3.05
CA ALA A 143 -5.14 -1.47 -2.53
C ALA A 143 -6.27 -0.53 -2.10
N VAL A 144 -6.02 0.23 -1.03
CA VAL A 144 -6.79 1.42 -0.64
C VAL A 144 -6.13 2.63 -1.28
N LEU A 145 -6.92 3.44 -1.96
CA LEU A 145 -6.49 4.69 -2.56
C LEU A 145 -7.27 5.83 -1.90
N VAL A 146 -6.54 6.79 -1.36
CA VAL A 146 -7.07 8.02 -0.76
C VAL A 146 -6.63 9.18 -1.64
N ASP A 147 -7.61 9.93 -2.14
CA ASP A 147 -7.36 11.12 -2.95
C ASP A 147 -7.07 12.36 -2.08
N GLU A 148 -6.74 13.48 -2.73
CA GLU A 148 -6.51 14.77 -2.06
C GLU A 148 -7.74 15.25 -1.25
N ASP A 149 -8.95 14.96 -1.73
CA ASP A 149 -10.21 15.26 -1.05
C ASP A 149 -10.62 14.17 -0.04
N LEU A 150 -9.70 13.27 0.32
CA LEU A 150 -9.89 12.15 1.24
C LEU A 150 -10.98 11.15 0.82
N LYS A 151 -11.42 11.17 -0.44
CA LYS A 151 -12.26 10.10 -0.98
C LYS A 151 -11.47 8.80 -1.09
N VAL A 152 -12.04 7.76 -0.51
CA VAL A 152 -11.49 6.40 -0.54
C VAL A 152 -12.06 5.62 -1.72
N SER A 153 -11.18 4.96 -2.47
CA SER A 153 -11.55 3.94 -3.45
C SER A 153 -10.68 2.69 -3.27
N ILE A 154 -11.22 1.52 -3.59
CA ILE A 154 -10.50 0.24 -3.54
C ILE A 154 -10.21 -0.23 -4.97
N ALA A 155 -8.99 -0.73 -5.21
CA ALA A 155 -8.61 -1.29 -6.50
C ALA A 155 -7.89 -2.64 -6.35
N PRO A 156 -8.08 -3.60 -7.28
CA PRO A 156 -7.30 -4.83 -7.29
C PRO A 156 -5.84 -4.57 -7.65
N LEU A 157 -4.94 -5.41 -7.15
CA LEU A 157 -3.55 -5.45 -7.60
C LEU A 157 -3.44 -6.29 -8.88
N ASN A 158 -3.46 -5.61 -10.02
CA ASN A 158 -3.28 -6.22 -11.33
C ASN A 158 -1.79 -6.42 -11.59
N LEU A 159 -1.26 -7.56 -11.16
CA LEU A 159 0.13 -7.94 -11.38
C LEU A 159 0.23 -8.80 -12.65
N ASP A 160 1.28 -8.60 -13.45
CA ASP A 160 1.42 -9.30 -14.72
C ASP A 160 1.40 -10.82 -14.55
N SER A 161 0.55 -11.48 -15.35
CA SER A 161 0.16 -12.89 -15.29
C SER A 161 1.28 -13.92 -15.55
N LYS A 162 2.53 -13.48 -15.77
CA LYS A 162 3.69 -14.40 -15.86
C LYS A 162 4.19 -14.88 -14.48
N SER A 163 3.60 -14.36 -13.41
CA SER A 163 4.06 -14.54 -12.02
C SER A 163 3.12 -15.32 -11.11
N GLN A 164 1.97 -15.81 -11.61
CA GLN A 164 1.17 -16.83 -10.92
C GLN A 164 1.56 -18.24 -11.37
#